data_AF-A0A522S9J4-F1
#
_entry.id   AF-A0A522S9J4-F1
#
_cell.length_a   1.000
_cell.length_b   1.000
_cell.length_c   1.000
_cell.angle_alpha   90.00
_cell.angle_beta   90.00
_cell.angle_gamma   90.00
#
_symmetry.space_group_name_H-M   'P 1'
#
loop_
_entity.id
_entity.type
_entity.pdbx_description
1 polymer ?
#
loop_
_entity_poly.entity_id
_entity_poly.type
_entity_poly.pdbx_seq_one_letter_code
_entity_poly.pdbx_strand_id
1 'polypeptide(L)'
;MVRVTPDNPTKTQRILGMSFVRSLLLLVVCVVIAAFVGVNWTEMNQPTNLSLIFTRVQAPLGLVLLGFMALLAIAFIVWMAYTQGRVLMETRRHAKELAAQRELADKAEVSRFTDLRAHMDDEVTRLTQVLSDQTRETMARIDRAEMGLRERPVDAEVTHLVQSVDNYNRDLHSRIDRMEMGLRERPLDAELGRLMQAVDNYNRDLHARVDRLEMGLREGLAGYIPAPASVNAAPAAVEHRPQPDDPGVSRDPSDNA
;
A
#
# COMPACT_ATOMS: atom_id res chain seq x y z
N MET A 1 -1.64 -44.35 -2.15
CA MET A 1 -0.19 -44.34 -2.46
C MET A 1 0.28 -45.77 -2.68
N VAL A 2 0.38 -46.20 -3.94
CA VAL A 2 0.90 -47.53 -4.31
C VAL A 2 2.42 -47.42 -4.32
N ARG A 3 3.08 -48.04 -3.35
CA ARG A 3 4.54 -48.05 -3.22
C ARG A 3 5.11 -48.94 -4.33
N VAL A 4 5.54 -48.32 -5.43
CA VAL A 4 6.34 -48.97 -6.47
C VAL A 4 7.66 -49.38 -5.82
N THR A 5 7.84 -50.69 -5.63
CA THR A 5 9.09 -51.25 -5.10
C THR A 5 10.13 -51.18 -6.23
N PRO A 6 11.28 -50.50 -6.04
CA PRO A 6 12.26 -50.40 -7.11
C PRO A 6 12.82 -51.78 -7.44
N ASP A 7 12.71 -52.19 -8.71
CA ASP A 7 13.33 -53.39 -9.24
C ASP A 7 14.86 -53.24 -9.10
N ASN A 8 15.46 -54.05 -8.24
CA ASN A 8 16.88 -53.97 -7.94
C ASN A 8 17.65 -54.54 -9.15
N PRO A 9 18.44 -53.73 -9.89
CA PRO A 9 19.08 -54.16 -11.13
C PRO A 9 20.05 -55.32 -10.91
N THR A 10 20.57 -55.49 -9.68
CA THR A 10 21.45 -56.61 -9.33
C THR A 10 20.74 -57.96 -9.34
N LYS A 11 19.44 -58.03 -9.03
CA LYS A 11 18.70 -59.30 -9.04
C LYS A 11 18.43 -59.76 -10.46
N THR A 12 18.02 -58.83 -11.32
CA THR A 12 17.75 -59.07 -12.74
C THR A 12 19.04 -59.40 -13.51
N GLN A 13 20.15 -58.69 -13.22
CA GLN A 13 21.49 -59.03 -13.70
C GLN A 13 21.95 -60.43 -13.28
N ARG A 14 21.72 -60.81 -12.01
CA ARG A 14 22.08 -62.14 -11.51
C ARG A 14 21.24 -63.24 -12.15
N ILE A 15 19.95 -63.01 -12.42
CA ILE A 15 19.08 -64.01 -13.06
C ILE A 15 19.48 -64.20 -14.54
N LEU A 16 19.68 -63.10 -15.26
CA LEU A 16 20.07 -63.12 -16.69
C LEU A 16 21.49 -63.68 -16.89
N GLY A 17 22.44 -63.25 -16.06
CA GLY A 17 23.82 -63.75 -16.08
C GLY A 17 23.89 -65.23 -15.72
N MET A 18 23.08 -65.70 -14.77
CA MET A 18 23.07 -67.11 -14.37
C MET A 18 22.48 -68.03 -15.48
N SER A 19 21.53 -67.57 -16.30
CA SER A 19 21.08 -68.32 -17.49
C SER A 19 22.16 -68.37 -18.58
N PHE A 20 22.88 -67.27 -18.82
CA PHE A 20 23.97 -67.21 -19.79
C PHE A 20 25.14 -68.13 -19.40
N VAL A 21 25.55 -68.10 -18.12
CA VAL A 21 26.59 -68.97 -17.58
C VAL A 21 26.20 -70.45 -17.68
N ARG A 22 24.94 -70.81 -17.42
CA ARG A 22 24.45 -72.19 -17.60
C ARG A 22 24.50 -72.64 -19.07
N SER A 23 24.11 -71.76 -19.99
CA SER A 23 24.17 -72.07 -21.44
C SER A 23 25.60 -72.20 -21.95
N LEU A 24 26.50 -71.33 -21.48
CA LEU A 24 27.93 -71.39 -21.79
C LEU A 24 28.57 -72.67 -21.22
N LEU A 25 28.24 -73.04 -19.98
CA LEU A 25 28.71 -74.26 -19.33
C LEU A 25 28.21 -75.51 -20.08
N LEU A 26 26.95 -75.54 -20.50
CA LEU A 26 26.42 -76.63 -21.34
C LEU A 26 27.17 -76.76 -22.67
N LEU A 27 27.47 -75.65 -23.33
CA LEU A 27 28.24 -75.65 -24.59
C LEU A 27 29.65 -76.21 -24.36
N VAL A 28 30.33 -75.79 -23.29
CA VAL A 28 31.65 -76.32 -22.92
C VAL A 28 31.58 -77.82 -22.64
N VAL A 29 30.60 -78.28 -21.86
CA VAL A 29 30.39 -79.70 -21.58
C VAL A 29 30.16 -80.48 -22.88
N CYS A 30 29.39 -79.92 -23.82
CA CYS A 30 29.13 -80.55 -25.11
C CYS A 30 30.41 -80.71 -25.95
N VAL A 31 31.28 -79.68 -25.95
CA VAL A 31 32.60 -79.73 -26.61
C VAL A 31 33.53 -80.76 -25.94
N VAL A 32 33.55 -80.82 -24.61
CA VAL A 32 34.35 -81.80 -23.87
C VAL A 32 33.89 -83.22 -24.17
N ILE A 33 32.58 -83.47 -24.22
CA ILE A 33 32.03 -84.78 -24.60
C ILE A 33 32.44 -85.12 -26.04
N ALA A 34 32.29 -84.19 -26.98
CA ALA A 34 32.67 -84.42 -28.39
C ALA A 34 34.17 -84.73 -28.54
N ALA A 35 35.03 -84.01 -27.81
CA ALA A 35 36.48 -84.26 -27.80
C ALA A 35 36.81 -85.63 -27.18
N PHE A 36 36.20 -85.99 -26.06
CA PHE A 36 36.37 -87.29 -25.41
C PHE A 36 35.98 -88.44 -26.34
N VAL A 37 34.87 -88.29 -27.06
CA VAL A 37 34.36 -89.26 -28.02
C VAL A 37 35.29 -89.41 -29.22
N GLY A 38 35.79 -88.30 -29.76
CA GLY A 38 36.76 -88.32 -30.87
C GLY A 38 38.08 -88.98 -30.50
N VAL A 39 38.57 -88.75 -29.27
CA VAL A 39 39.79 -89.40 -28.76
C VAL A 39 39.59 -90.91 -28.54
N ASN A 40 38.41 -91.32 -28.07
CA ASN A 40 38.09 -92.72 -27.75
C ASN A 40 37.35 -93.45 -28.90
N TRP A 41 37.62 -93.06 -30.15
CA TRP A 41 36.92 -93.56 -31.34
C TRP A 41 37.05 -95.07 -31.55
N THR A 42 38.24 -95.62 -31.28
CA THR A 42 38.54 -97.06 -31.45
C THR A 42 37.77 -97.93 -30.48
N GLU A 43 37.65 -97.51 -29.22
CA GLU A 43 36.89 -98.21 -28.19
C GLU A 43 35.38 -98.14 -28.46
N MET A 44 34.91 -97.00 -28.99
CA MET A 44 33.51 -96.80 -29.33
C MET A 44 33.02 -97.72 -30.45
N ASN A 45 33.92 -98.13 -31.35
CA ASN A 45 33.62 -98.93 -32.54
C ASN A 45 33.81 -100.44 -32.31
N GLN A 46 34.12 -100.88 -31.08
CA GLN A 46 34.26 -102.30 -30.79
C GLN A 46 32.90 -103.05 -30.90
N PRO A 47 32.79 -104.08 -31.78
CA PRO A 47 31.55 -104.82 -31.96
C PRO A 47 31.20 -105.59 -30.68
N THR A 48 30.09 -105.24 -30.03
CA THR A 48 29.59 -105.91 -28.83
C THR A 48 28.25 -106.56 -29.12
N ASN A 49 28.02 -107.78 -28.62
CA ASN A 49 26.72 -108.44 -28.75
C ASN A 49 25.73 -107.81 -27.75
N LEU A 50 24.80 -107.01 -28.24
CA LEU A 50 23.74 -106.39 -27.44
C LEU A 50 22.42 -107.16 -27.61
N SER A 51 21.80 -107.51 -26.48
CA SER A 51 20.44 -108.05 -26.45
C SER A 51 19.45 -106.92 -26.20
N LEU A 52 18.89 -106.35 -27.26
CA LEU A 52 17.84 -105.34 -27.21
C LEU A 52 16.51 -106.00 -26.88
N ILE A 53 16.30 -106.44 -25.63
CA ILE A 53 15.07 -106.98 -25.00
C ILE A 53 14.32 -108.11 -25.76
N PHE A 54 14.08 -108.00 -27.08
CA PHE A 54 13.51 -108.98 -28.00
C PHE A 54 14.44 -109.39 -29.16
N THR A 55 15.52 -108.67 -29.47
CA THR A 55 16.42 -108.98 -30.61
C THR A 55 17.91 -108.85 -30.27
N ARG A 56 18.74 -109.76 -30.78
CA ARG A 56 20.21 -109.65 -30.70
C ARG A 56 20.69 -108.87 -31.92
N VAL A 57 21.23 -107.68 -31.69
CA VAL A 57 21.80 -106.84 -32.74
C VAL A 57 23.26 -106.60 -32.41
N GLN A 58 24.12 -106.82 -33.39
CA GLN A 58 25.55 -106.60 -33.26
C GLN A 58 25.82 -105.12 -33.56
N ALA A 59 25.87 -104.32 -32.51
CA ALA A 59 26.10 -102.88 -32.59
C ALA A 59 27.19 -102.50 -31.58
N PRO A 60 28.10 -101.60 -31.94
CA PRO A 60 29.06 -101.08 -30.98
C PRO A 60 28.32 -100.35 -29.86
N LEU A 61 28.46 -100.84 -28.62
CA LEU A 61 27.74 -100.33 -27.45
C LEU A 61 28.03 -98.85 -27.21
N GLY A 62 29.27 -98.44 -27.45
CA GLY A 62 29.69 -97.04 -27.35
C GLY A 62 28.89 -96.11 -28.26
N LEU A 63 28.68 -96.49 -29.52
CA LEU A 63 27.92 -95.67 -30.49
C LEU A 63 26.45 -95.53 -30.11
N VAL A 64 25.83 -96.59 -29.58
CA VAL A 64 24.43 -96.55 -29.12
C VAL A 64 24.29 -95.63 -27.90
N LEU A 65 25.16 -95.79 -26.90
CA LEU A 65 25.15 -94.96 -25.70
C LEU A 65 25.44 -93.48 -26.03
N LEU A 66 26.38 -93.24 -26.96
CA LEU A 66 26.69 -91.92 -27.48
C LEU A 66 25.48 -91.28 -28.18
N GLY A 67 24.78 -92.03 -29.02
CA GLY A 67 23.59 -91.55 -29.72
C GLY A 67 22.50 -91.11 -28.74
N PHE A 68 22.22 -91.91 -27.70
CA PHE A 68 21.26 -91.54 -26.66
C PHE A 68 21.70 -90.30 -25.86
N MET A 69 22.98 -90.21 -25.48
CA MET A 69 23.53 -89.03 -24.79
C MET A 69 23.45 -87.77 -25.65
N ALA A 70 23.79 -87.86 -26.93
CA ALA A 70 23.71 -86.75 -27.87
C ALA A 70 22.27 -86.28 -28.07
N LEU A 71 21.33 -87.22 -28.22
CA LEU A 71 19.90 -86.90 -28.35
C LEU A 71 19.36 -86.19 -27.11
N LEU A 72 19.68 -86.70 -25.91
CA LEU A 72 19.28 -86.07 -24.65
C LEU A 72 19.91 -84.67 -24.48
N ALA A 73 21.16 -84.49 -24.88
CA ALA A 73 21.82 -83.18 -24.86
C ALA A 73 21.13 -82.18 -25.79
N ILE A 74 20.80 -82.58 -27.02
CA ILE A 74 20.07 -81.73 -27.97
C ILE A 74 18.68 -81.38 -27.43
N ALA A 75 17.94 -82.36 -26.91
CA ALA A 75 16.63 -82.13 -26.31
C ALA A 75 16.71 -81.13 -25.14
N PHE A 76 17.74 -81.24 -24.30
CA PHE A 76 17.98 -80.32 -23.19
C PHE A 76 18.30 -78.89 -23.68
N ILE A 77 19.10 -78.75 -24.75
CA ILE A 77 19.40 -77.45 -25.37
C ILE A 77 18.13 -76.81 -25.94
N VAL A 78 17.31 -77.58 -26.66
CA VAL A 78 16.05 -77.09 -27.24
C VAL A 78 15.07 -76.67 -26.15
N TRP A 79 14.92 -77.49 -25.10
CA TRP A 79 14.10 -77.17 -23.93
C TRP A 79 14.59 -75.88 -23.23
N MET A 80 15.91 -75.76 -23.03
CA MET A 80 16.51 -74.58 -22.42
C MET A 80 16.30 -73.32 -23.28
N ALA A 81 16.49 -73.42 -24.60
CA ALA A 81 16.28 -72.31 -25.54
C ALA A 81 14.81 -71.86 -25.56
N TYR A 82 13.87 -72.81 -25.53
CA TYR A 82 12.44 -72.53 -25.42
C TYR A 82 12.11 -71.76 -24.13
N THR A 83 12.75 -72.14 -23.02
CA THR A 83 12.53 -71.50 -21.72
C THR A 83 13.12 -70.09 -21.67
N GLN A 84 14.29 -69.85 -22.28
CA GLN A 84 14.93 -68.53 -22.34
C GLN A 84 14.18 -67.55 -23.26
N GLY A 85 13.52 -68.04 -24.32
CA GLY A 85 12.75 -67.19 -25.24
C GLY A 85 11.60 -66.43 -24.57
N ARG A 86 11.03 -66.96 -23.49
CA ARG A 86 9.93 -66.32 -22.75
C ARG A 86 10.38 -65.07 -21.97
N VAL A 87 11.63 -65.05 -21.50
CA VAL A 87 12.16 -63.97 -20.65
C VAL A 87 12.42 -62.68 -21.46
N LEU A 88 12.76 -62.78 -22.75
CA LEU A 88 13.01 -61.61 -23.61
C LEU A 88 11.71 -60.99 -24.15
N MET A 89 10.63 -61.76 -24.22
CA MET A 89 9.32 -61.27 -24.64
C MET A 89 8.59 -60.51 -23.53
N GLU A 90 8.77 -60.90 -22.27
CA GLU A 90 8.21 -60.19 -21.11
C GLU A 90 8.81 -58.79 -20.93
N THR A 91 10.11 -58.61 -21.18
CA THR A 91 10.75 -57.27 -21.09
C THR A 91 10.22 -56.29 -22.16
N ARG A 92 10.01 -56.77 -23.39
CA ARG A 92 9.40 -55.95 -24.46
C ARG A 92 7.93 -55.62 -24.17
N ARG A 93 7.21 -56.50 -23.49
CA ARG A 93 5.80 -56.29 -23.14
C ARG A 93 5.64 -55.26 -22.01
N HIS A 94 6.47 -55.35 -20.97
CA HIS A 94 6.46 -54.37 -19.88
C HIS A 94 6.97 -52.99 -20.31
N ALA A 95 7.91 -52.90 -21.25
CA ALA A 95 8.33 -51.62 -21.83
C ALA A 95 7.19 -50.95 -22.63
N LYS A 96 6.35 -51.73 -23.32
CA LYS A 96 5.16 -51.23 -24.02
C LYS A 96 4.06 -50.77 -23.05
N GLU A 97 3.83 -51.53 -21.98
CA GLU A 97 2.84 -51.18 -20.94
C GLU A 97 3.25 -49.90 -20.18
N LEU A 98 4.54 -49.72 -19.86
CA LEU A 98 5.06 -48.49 -19.25
C LEU A 98 5.00 -47.29 -20.19
N ALA A 99 5.29 -47.47 -21.48
CA ALA A 99 5.17 -46.40 -22.48
C ALA A 99 3.71 -45.95 -22.66
N ALA A 100 2.77 -46.89 -22.73
CA ALA A 100 1.35 -46.59 -22.83
C ALA A 100 0.80 -45.90 -21.57
N GLN A 101 1.22 -46.32 -20.38
CA GLN A 101 0.84 -45.64 -19.13
C GLN A 101 1.41 -44.22 -19.04
N ARG A 102 2.63 -44.00 -19.54
CA ARG A 102 3.25 -42.67 -19.57
C ARG A 102 2.53 -41.72 -20.53
N GLU A 103 2.11 -42.21 -21.69
CA GLU A 103 1.33 -41.41 -22.64
C GLU A 103 -0.04 -41.01 -22.07
N LEU A 104 -0.71 -41.92 -21.35
CA LEU A 104 -1.98 -41.63 -20.67
C LEU A 104 -1.78 -40.66 -19.50
N ALA A 105 -0.69 -40.78 -18.76
CA ALA A 105 -0.32 -39.85 -17.69
C ALA A 105 -0.02 -38.45 -18.24
N ASP A 106 0.81 -38.34 -19.28
CA ASP A 106 1.17 -37.05 -19.91
C ASP A 106 -0.08 -36.36 -20.49
N LYS A 107 -0.98 -37.10 -21.15
CA LYS A 107 -2.27 -36.55 -21.62
C LYS A 107 -3.15 -36.06 -20.47
N ALA A 108 -3.21 -36.80 -19.36
CA ALA A 108 -3.96 -36.39 -18.18
C ALA A 108 -3.33 -35.15 -17.50
N GLU A 109 -2.00 -35.08 -17.45
CA GLU A 109 -1.27 -33.92 -16.92
C GLU A 109 -1.50 -32.67 -17.76
N VAL A 110 -1.45 -32.78 -19.10
CA VAL A 110 -1.78 -31.66 -20.01
C VAL A 110 -3.21 -31.18 -19.81
N SER A 111 -4.17 -32.10 -19.63
CA SER A 111 -5.56 -31.73 -19.36
C SER A 111 -5.70 -31.00 -18.03
N ARG A 112 -5.01 -31.44 -16.96
CA ARG A 112 -5.02 -30.75 -15.66
C ARG A 112 -4.35 -29.38 -15.73
N PHE A 113 -3.25 -29.25 -16.46
CA PHE A 113 -2.60 -27.95 -16.68
C PHE A 113 -3.50 -26.98 -17.43
N THR A 114 -4.22 -27.47 -18.44
CA THR A 114 -5.16 -26.65 -19.23
C THR A 114 -6.34 -26.21 -18.37
N ASP A 115 -6.91 -27.12 -17.58
CA ASP A 115 -8.03 -26.83 -16.66
C ASP A 115 -7.63 -25.82 -15.58
N LEU A 116 -6.46 -26.00 -14.95
CA LEU A 116 -5.95 -25.07 -13.95
C LEU A 116 -5.68 -23.68 -14.55
N ARG A 117 -5.16 -23.62 -15.78
CA ARG A 117 -4.95 -22.35 -16.48
C ARG A 117 -6.27 -21.64 -16.76
N ALA A 118 -7.27 -22.38 -17.23
CA ALA A 118 -8.60 -21.83 -17.48
C ALA A 118 -9.23 -21.29 -16.18
N HIS A 119 -9.12 -22.02 -15.07
CA HIS A 119 -9.60 -21.54 -13.77
C HIS A 119 -8.84 -20.29 -13.30
N MET A 120 -7.52 -20.25 -13.44
CA MET A 120 -6.73 -19.05 -13.10
C MET A 120 -7.11 -17.83 -13.95
N ASP A 121 -7.30 -18.01 -15.26
CA ASP A 121 -7.71 -16.93 -16.17
C ASP A 121 -9.12 -16.40 -15.80
N ASP A 122 -10.03 -17.29 -15.38
CA ASP A 122 -11.37 -16.92 -14.89
C ASP A 122 -11.31 -16.12 -13.58
N GLU A 123 -10.52 -16.57 -12.59
CA GLU A 123 -10.34 -15.86 -11.32
C GLU A 123 -9.67 -14.48 -11.52
N VAL A 124 -8.67 -14.38 -12.40
CA VAL A 124 -8.05 -13.09 -12.74
C VAL A 124 -9.06 -12.14 -13.38
N THR A 125 -9.89 -12.65 -14.29
CA THR A 125 -10.94 -11.86 -14.94
C THR A 125 -11.96 -11.38 -13.91
N ARG A 126 -12.40 -12.27 -13.02
CA ARG A 126 -13.32 -11.96 -11.93
C ARG A 126 -12.76 -10.91 -10.98
N LEU A 127 -11.50 -11.04 -10.55
CA LEU A 127 -10.84 -10.07 -9.68
C LEU A 127 -10.72 -8.70 -10.35
N THR A 128 -10.38 -8.68 -11.64
CA THR A 128 -10.30 -7.43 -12.42
C THR A 128 -11.66 -6.74 -12.49
N GLN A 129 -12.73 -7.51 -12.68
CA GLN A 129 -14.09 -6.99 -12.69
C GLN A 129 -14.48 -6.41 -11.32
N VAL A 130 -14.25 -7.14 -10.24
CA VAL A 130 -14.53 -6.67 -8.87
C VAL A 130 -13.76 -5.39 -8.55
N LEU A 131 -12.47 -5.32 -8.91
CA LEU A 131 -11.67 -4.10 -8.74
C LEU A 131 -12.22 -2.93 -9.54
N SER A 132 -12.65 -3.17 -10.78
CA SER A 132 -13.23 -2.12 -11.63
C SER A 132 -14.55 -1.59 -11.06
N ASP A 133 -15.39 -2.48 -10.53
CA ASP A 133 -16.67 -2.11 -9.92
C ASP A 133 -16.45 -1.37 -8.61
N GLN A 134 -15.51 -1.83 -7.78
CA GLN A 134 -15.13 -1.14 -6.55
C GLN A 134 -14.54 0.24 -6.84
N THR A 135 -13.71 0.38 -7.88
CA THR A 135 -13.14 1.68 -8.30
C THR A 135 -14.23 2.63 -8.79
N ARG A 136 -15.21 2.13 -9.55
CA ARG A 136 -16.37 2.92 -9.96
C ARG A 136 -17.21 3.36 -8.77
N GLU A 137 -17.41 2.46 -7.81
CA GLU A 137 -18.17 2.77 -6.60
C GLU A 137 -17.45 3.82 -5.74
N THR A 138 -16.13 3.69 -5.55
CA THR A 138 -15.34 4.67 -4.80
C THR A 138 -15.32 6.02 -5.50
N MET A 139 -15.15 6.06 -6.83
CA MET A 139 -15.31 7.30 -7.60
C MET A 139 -16.69 7.92 -7.41
N ALA A 140 -17.76 7.14 -7.53
CA ALA A 140 -19.12 7.64 -7.34
C ALA A 140 -19.39 8.13 -5.90
N ARG A 141 -18.70 7.57 -4.90
CA ARG A 141 -18.73 8.06 -3.51
C ARG A 141 -17.95 9.37 -3.37
N ILE A 142 -16.80 9.50 -4.02
CA ILE A 142 -16.01 10.74 -4.07
C ILE A 142 -16.81 11.85 -4.76
N ASP A 143 -17.39 11.60 -5.94
CA ASP A 143 -18.19 12.58 -6.68
C ASP A 143 -19.38 13.08 -5.83
N ARG A 144 -20.05 12.18 -5.11
CA ARG A 144 -21.13 12.55 -4.17
C ARG A 144 -20.62 13.39 -3.00
N ALA A 145 -19.45 13.07 -2.46
CA ALA A 145 -18.85 13.85 -1.38
C ALA A 145 -18.44 15.25 -1.89
N GLU A 146 -17.86 15.36 -3.08
CA GLU A 146 -17.53 16.63 -3.73
C GLU A 146 -18.78 17.46 -4.03
N MET A 147 -19.86 16.85 -4.52
CA MET A 147 -21.15 17.52 -4.71
C MET A 147 -21.72 18.01 -3.37
N GLY A 148 -21.69 17.19 -2.32
CA GLY A 148 -22.14 17.60 -0.98
C GLY A 148 -21.31 18.73 -0.37
N LEU A 149 -20.01 18.80 -0.69
CA LEU A 149 -19.14 19.93 -0.31
C LEU A 149 -19.43 21.19 -1.13
N ARG A 150 -19.77 21.05 -2.41
CA ARG A 150 -20.23 22.16 -3.27
C ARG A 150 -21.62 22.66 -2.87
N GLU A 151 -22.52 21.77 -2.47
CA GLU A 151 -23.87 22.08 -2.04
C GLU A 151 -23.94 22.59 -0.59
N ARG A 152 -22.94 22.27 0.26
CA ARG A 152 -22.67 23.04 1.47
C ARG A 152 -22.36 24.45 1.03
N PRO A 153 -23.31 25.40 1.12
CA PRO A 153 -23.19 26.63 0.41
C PRO A 153 -22.28 27.49 1.28
N VAL A 154 -20.98 27.46 0.98
CA VAL A 154 -20.06 28.53 1.36
C VAL A 154 -20.74 29.85 1.00
N ASP A 155 -21.48 29.90 -0.11
CA ASP A 155 -22.33 31.03 -0.49
C ASP A 155 -23.40 31.40 0.54
N ALA A 156 -24.03 30.45 1.24
CA ALA A 156 -25.03 30.74 2.27
C ALA A 156 -24.39 31.21 3.57
N GLU A 157 -23.24 30.64 3.94
CA GLU A 157 -22.47 31.10 5.10
C GLU A 157 -21.86 32.49 4.85
N VAL A 158 -21.33 32.72 3.64
CA VAL A 158 -20.87 34.03 3.16
C VAL A 158 -22.03 35.02 3.11
N THR A 159 -23.19 34.64 2.57
CA THR A 159 -24.38 35.51 2.53
C THR A 159 -24.85 35.85 3.94
N HIS A 160 -24.85 34.89 4.87
CA HIS A 160 -25.21 35.12 6.26
C HIS A 160 -24.20 36.05 6.96
N LEU A 161 -22.89 35.87 6.73
CA LEU A 161 -21.85 36.77 7.24
C LEU A 161 -21.99 38.19 6.67
N VAL A 162 -22.21 38.32 5.36
CA VAL A 162 -22.48 39.61 4.70
C VAL A 162 -23.70 40.28 5.33
N GLN A 163 -24.79 39.55 5.49
CA GLN A 163 -26.02 40.07 6.10
C GLN A 163 -25.81 40.47 7.58
N SER A 164 -25.01 39.71 8.33
CA SER A 164 -24.63 40.04 9.71
C SER A 164 -23.78 41.31 9.76
N VAL A 165 -22.81 41.46 8.86
CA VAL A 165 -21.98 42.67 8.74
C VAL A 165 -22.82 43.87 8.37
N ASP A 166 -23.75 43.74 7.42
CA ASP A 166 -24.66 44.82 7.03
C ASP A 166 -25.59 45.24 8.17
N ASN A 167 -26.11 44.27 8.92
CA ASN A 167 -26.94 44.56 10.10
C ASN A 167 -26.14 45.28 11.18
N TYR A 168 -24.91 44.85 11.44
CA TYR A 168 -24.02 45.51 12.39
C TYR A 168 -23.66 46.92 11.95
N ASN A 169 -23.34 47.12 10.66
CA ASN A 169 -23.08 48.44 10.10
C ASN A 169 -24.30 49.36 10.21
N ARG A 170 -25.51 48.87 9.93
CA ARG A 170 -26.75 49.64 10.07
C ARG A 170 -27.01 50.02 11.52
N ASP A 171 -26.77 49.11 12.47
CA ASP A 171 -26.85 49.43 13.90
C ASP A 171 -25.86 50.52 14.29
N LEU A 172 -24.58 50.38 13.90
CA LEU A 172 -23.57 51.40 14.14
C LEU A 172 -23.97 52.75 13.55
N HIS A 173 -24.48 52.77 12.32
CA HIS A 173 -24.97 54.01 11.70
C HIS A 173 -26.09 54.63 12.52
N SER A 174 -27.09 53.83 12.93
CA SER A 174 -28.19 54.32 13.77
C SER A 174 -27.72 54.84 15.13
N ARG A 175 -26.65 54.23 15.70
CA ARG A 175 -26.03 54.69 16.95
C ARG A 175 -25.29 56.00 16.76
N ILE A 176 -24.57 56.15 15.65
CA ILE A 176 -23.92 57.39 15.26
C ILE A 176 -24.96 58.48 15.06
N ASP A 177 -26.01 58.25 14.28
CA ASP A 177 -27.10 59.20 14.06
C ASP A 177 -27.74 59.63 15.39
N ARG A 178 -28.01 58.69 16.30
CA ARG A 178 -28.52 59.00 17.65
C ARG A 178 -27.53 59.83 18.46
N MET A 179 -26.23 59.54 18.40
CA MET A 179 -25.20 60.34 19.08
C MET A 179 -25.09 61.74 18.48
N GLU A 180 -25.16 61.87 17.16
CA GLU A 180 -25.15 63.15 16.47
C GLU A 180 -26.38 63.99 16.82
N MET A 181 -27.57 63.39 16.84
CA MET A 181 -28.79 64.05 17.32
C MET A 181 -28.65 64.47 18.79
N GLY A 182 -28.15 63.59 19.66
CA GLY A 182 -27.91 63.92 21.08
C GLY A 182 -26.86 65.00 21.29
N LEU A 183 -25.81 65.06 20.45
CA LEU A 183 -24.82 66.13 20.44
C LEU A 183 -25.39 67.45 19.93
N ARG A 184 -26.32 67.40 18.96
CA ARG A 184 -27.01 68.56 18.41
C ARG A 184 -28.09 69.10 19.33
N GLU A 185 -28.74 68.21 20.08
CA GLU A 185 -29.73 68.53 21.13
C GLU A 185 -29.08 68.81 22.50
N ARG A 186 -27.75 68.70 22.63
CA ARG A 186 -27.07 69.29 23.77
C ARG A 186 -27.50 70.75 23.84
N PRO A 187 -27.94 71.24 25.01
CA PRO A 187 -28.43 72.60 25.16
C PRO A 187 -27.26 73.60 25.15
N LEU A 188 -26.26 73.41 24.29
CA LEU A 188 -25.16 74.34 24.04
C LEU A 188 -25.71 75.72 23.73
N ASP A 189 -26.78 75.82 22.95
CA ASP A 189 -27.44 77.09 22.66
C ASP A 189 -28.11 77.71 23.90
N ALA A 190 -28.68 76.88 24.79
CA ALA A 190 -29.28 77.37 26.03
C ALA A 190 -28.22 77.68 27.11
N GLU A 191 -27.10 76.96 27.13
CA GLU A 191 -25.93 77.24 27.96
C GLU A 191 -25.23 78.51 27.50
N LEU A 192 -25.02 78.67 26.18
CA LEU A 192 -24.55 79.91 25.56
C LEU A 192 -25.51 81.07 25.87
N GLY A 193 -26.82 80.85 25.76
CA GLY A 193 -27.83 81.84 26.12
C GLY A 193 -27.77 82.25 27.59
N ARG A 194 -27.63 81.29 28.51
CA ARG A 194 -27.48 81.55 29.95
C ARG A 194 -26.17 82.28 30.26
N LEU A 195 -25.06 81.87 29.65
CA LEU A 195 -23.76 82.51 29.83
C LEU A 195 -23.79 83.95 29.30
N MET A 196 -24.38 84.16 28.12
CA MET A 196 -24.52 85.49 27.52
C MET A 196 -25.42 86.39 28.38
N GLN A 197 -26.53 85.87 28.88
CA GLN A 197 -27.40 86.62 29.79
C GLN A 197 -26.70 86.95 31.12
N ALA A 198 -25.86 86.05 31.64
CA ALA A 198 -25.04 86.31 32.83
C ALA A 198 -23.99 87.39 32.56
N VAL A 199 -23.34 87.37 31.40
CA VAL A 199 -22.38 88.39 30.95
C VAL A 199 -23.07 89.75 30.81
N ASP A 200 -24.24 89.81 30.17
CA ASP A 200 -25.00 91.06 30.01
C ASP A 200 -25.45 91.64 31.34
N ASN A 201 -25.92 90.79 32.27
CA ASN A 201 -26.29 91.22 33.61
C ASN A 201 -25.09 91.77 34.38
N TYR A 202 -23.94 91.09 34.29
CA TYR A 202 -22.70 91.57 34.90
C TYR A 202 -22.27 92.90 34.30
N ASN A 203 -22.33 93.04 32.98
CA ASN A 203 -21.94 94.26 32.28
C ASN A 203 -22.88 95.44 32.63
N ARG A 204 -24.19 95.18 32.73
CA ARG A 204 -25.18 96.18 33.16
C ARG A 204 -24.98 96.60 34.61
N ASP A 205 -24.65 95.66 35.52
CA ASP A 205 -24.29 95.99 36.91
C ASP A 205 -23.01 96.84 36.95
N LEU A 206 -22.02 96.50 36.13
CA LEU A 206 -20.78 97.25 36.02
C LEU A 206 -21.05 98.69 35.52
N HIS A 207 -21.89 98.85 34.50
CA HIS A 207 -22.35 100.17 34.05
C HIS A 207 -23.09 100.94 35.15
N ALA A 208 -24.01 100.30 35.88
CA ALA A 208 -24.72 100.96 36.98
C ALA A 208 -23.80 101.34 38.16
N ARG A 209 -22.67 100.61 38.35
CA ARG A 209 -21.62 101.00 39.31
C ARG A 209 -20.83 102.20 38.79
N VAL A 210 -20.49 102.22 37.51
CA VAL A 210 -19.83 103.36 36.86
C VAL A 210 -20.71 104.61 36.93
N ASP A 211 -21.99 104.53 36.57
CA ASP A 211 -22.92 105.66 36.62
C ASP A 211 -23.11 106.19 38.05
N ARG A 212 -23.16 105.29 39.05
CA ARG A 212 -23.19 105.68 40.48
C ARG A 212 -21.91 106.38 40.92
N LEU A 213 -20.74 105.89 40.46
CA LEU A 213 -19.47 106.56 40.71
C LEU A 213 -19.45 107.95 40.05
N GLU A 214 -19.91 108.07 38.81
CA GLU A 214 -19.99 109.35 38.10
C GLU A 214 -20.95 110.33 38.76
N MET A 215 -22.12 109.88 39.22
CA MET A 215 -23.07 110.72 39.98
C MET A 215 -22.49 111.14 41.32
N GLY A 216 -21.83 110.23 42.05
CA GLY A 216 -21.14 110.55 43.31
C GLY A 216 -19.98 111.54 43.10
N LEU A 217 -19.23 111.42 42.01
CA LEU A 217 -18.23 112.40 41.59
C LEU A 217 -18.86 113.74 41.23
N ARG A 218 -19.99 113.75 40.50
CA ARG A 218 -20.72 114.98 40.16
C ARG A 218 -21.30 115.69 41.38
N GLU A 219 -21.89 114.98 42.33
CA GLU A 219 -22.40 115.54 43.60
C GLU A 219 -21.24 116.03 44.49
N GLY A 220 -20.14 115.28 44.56
CA GLY A 220 -18.92 115.69 45.25
C GLY A 220 -18.25 116.93 44.63
N LEU A 221 -18.38 117.10 43.30
CA LEU A 221 -17.90 118.28 42.57
C LEU A 221 -18.87 119.47 42.60
N ALA A 222 -20.18 119.25 42.80
CA ALA A 222 -21.18 120.33 42.90
C ALA A 222 -21.07 121.14 44.20
N GLY A 223 -20.50 120.57 45.26
CA GLY A 223 -20.15 121.24 46.52
C GLY A 223 -18.67 121.66 46.63
N TYR A 224 -17.91 121.57 45.54
CA TYR A 224 -16.46 121.77 45.55
C TYR A 224 -16.08 123.26 45.61
N ILE A 225 -15.59 123.68 46.77
CA ILE A 225 -14.83 124.94 46.95
C ILE A 225 -13.36 124.62 46.64
N PRO A 226 -12.71 125.28 45.66
CA PRO A 226 -11.35 124.96 45.29
C PRO A 226 -10.37 125.32 46.40
N ALA A 227 -9.69 124.31 46.95
CA ALA A 227 -8.52 124.51 47.80
C ALA A 227 -7.29 124.87 46.93
N PRO A 228 -6.43 125.80 47.39
CA PRO A 228 -5.36 126.38 46.58
C PRO A 228 -4.26 125.39 46.24
N ALA A 229 -3.63 125.66 45.10
CA ALA A 229 -2.49 124.95 44.55
C ALA A 229 -1.33 124.83 45.55
N SER A 230 -0.97 123.59 45.88
CA SER A 230 0.39 123.25 46.31
C SER A 230 0.92 122.11 45.44
N VAL A 231 1.92 122.48 44.65
CA VAL A 231 2.76 121.70 43.77
C VAL A 231 3.49 120.58 44.53
N ASN A 232 3.41 119.33 44.06
CA ASN A 232 4.60 118.54 43.70
C ASN A 232 4.25 117.18 43.06
N ALA A 233 5.03 116.89 42.02
CA ALA A 233 4.84 115.82 41.06
C ALA A 233 5.27 114.43 41.56
N ALA A 234 4.70 113.41 40.91
CA ALA A 234 5.12 112.01 40.89
C ALA A 234 6.57 111.85 40.36
N PRO A 235 7.21 110.65 40.41
CA PRO A 235 6.83 109.49 39.57
C PRO A 235 6.81 108.16 40.35
N ALA A 236 5.90 107.22 40.08
CA ALA A 236 5.91 106.21 39.01
C ALA A 236 6.92 105.05 39.21
N ALA A 237 6.32 103.86 39.40
CA ALA A 237 6.67 102.55 38.86
C ALA A 237 8.13 102.06 38.86
N VAL A 238 8.34 100.91 39.52
CA VAL A 238 9.29 99.90 39.05
C VAL A 238 8.65 98.52 39.14
N GLU A 239 8.38 97.99 37.95
CA GLU A 239 8.00 96.63 37.63
C GLU A 239 9.14 95.65 37.95
N HIS A 240 8.85 94.56 38.67
CA HIS A 240 9.83 93.53 39.01
C HIS A 240 9.33 92.16 38.51
N ARG A 241 9.95 91.67 37.43
CA ARG A 241 9.96 90.25 37.04
C ARG A 241 10.85 89.47 38.01
N PRO A 242 10.62 88.17 38.18
CA PRO A 242 11.62 87.22 37.68
C PRO A 242 11.04 85.96 36.99
N GLN A 243 11.65 85.64 35.84
CA GLN A 243 11.97 84.29 35.28
C GLN A 243 12.92 83.57 36.29
N PRO A 244 13.17 82.23 36.35
CA PRO A 244 13.03 81.13 35.37
C PRO A 244 12.49 79.81 36.01
N ASP A 245 12.26 78.66 35.36
CA ASP A 245 13.22 77.68 34.85
C ASP A 245 12.50 76.55 34.06
N ASP A 246 13.05 76.21 32.89
CA ASP A 246 12.98 74.91 32.18
C ASP A 246 13.96 73.92 32.90
N PRO A 247 14.17 72.62 32.57
CA PRO A 247 13.55 71.70 31.60
C PRO A 247 13.31 70.25 32.12
N GLY A 248 12.73 69.40 31.26
CA GLY A 248 12.80 67.95 31.40
C GLY A 248 11.90 67.26 30.37
N VAL A 249 12.32 67.08 29.11
CA VAL A 249 13.08 65.91 28.62
C VAL A 249 12.65 64.60 29.25
N SER A 250 11.92 63.79 28.47
CA SER A 250 12.32 62.41 28.16
C SER A 250 11.47 61.87 27.01
N ARG A 251 12.12 61.75 25.85
CA ARG A 251 11.82 60.74 24.82
C ARG A 251 12.13 59.36 25.43
N ASP A 252 11.32 58.34 25.16
CA ASP A 252 11.77 57.22 24.30
C ASP A 252 10.58 56.33 23.84
N PRO A 253 10.73 55.62 22.71
CA PRO A 253 9.71 54.86 21.99
C PRO A 253 9.83 53.34 22.24
N SER A 254 9.00 52.59 21.50
CA SER A 254 9.21 51.18 21.11
C SER A 254 9.08 50.13 22.20
N ASP A 255 7.96 49.40 22.21
CA ASP A 255 7.96 47.93 22.03
C ASP A 255 6.52 47.41 21.98
N ASN A 256 6.14 46.76 20.88
CA ASN A 256 5.86 45.32 20.93
C ASN A 256 5.37 44.81 19.58
N ALA A 257 6.08 43.76 19.15
CA ALA A 257 5.64 42.72 18.24
C ALA A 257 4.44 41.94 18.78
#